data_AF-A0A1X1EQV4-F1
#
_entry.id   AF-A0A1X1EQV4-F1
#
_cell.length_a   1.000
_cell.length_b   1.000
_cell.length_c   1.000
_cell.angle_alpha   90.00
_cell.angle_beta   90.00
_cell.angle_gamma   90.00
#
_symmetry.space_group_name_H-M   'P 1'
#
loop_
_entity.id
_entity.type
_entity.pdbx_description
1 polymer ?
#
loop_
_entity_poly.entity_id
_entity_poly.type
_entity_poly.pdbx_seq_one_letter_code
_entity_poly.pdbx_strand_id
1 'polypeptide(L)'
;MKYIYVDPSSTARGDGSQEHPFRTMDEVIASGVSHPVTVAIKCGTRFNWSYLSQNKLAFFLNRSGTQSVLTSYGEGAWPIWYPKDAATRHTDTTFQNFNINSLQLSSPPGEQHTGGYLYGTVRGDENGICNLEIHHINFIGDPAAIAGSAPTKEVACIHLAVRDKTNIAHKIFIHDIYGDHINCGIFFRGNPNLSDPATYYGDQRKSYGVRILDVSFTNIVNYGVLLSGAASKNKNRDVRGDEWESGWDNIYYSSYRTNVYNPVKDPQAWTTARADVPLWMTMCAYATGQNFEVHGSGPAAPDRYALDLDYHCNNCLLRWGYLTNNAKPFMLVQGPFSNSWYHANGYKPLSEDTYTLYHTYGVGCVDNVIEYIVSYNDGVARTQRTSDIYWKKACCFRYCYNNVVRNCLFIDTVSQANDHVLYCNPRKEDNPAATALTLENCIFYWKHRDNSDLISPEHVATFGSLLTKYAFKNCIFFSEAWVAAAPAALPGVSTRDLHYVDPKFRFTVPLVPPAGMKEAKNILQLASDSPALKTGTANASVDIWGKTGNNIGWQQ
;
A
#
# COMPACT_ATOMS: atom_id res chain seq x y z
N MET A 1 18.11 -9.11 31.50
CA MET A 1 16.81 -9.45 30.88
C MET A 1 16.37 -10.80 31.44
N LYS A 2 15.16 -10.90 32.00
CA LYS A 2 14.65 -12.16 32.55
C LYS A 2 14.04 -13.01 31.44
N TYR A 3 14.25 -14.31 31.46
CA TYR A 3 13.59 -15.27 30.57
C TYR A 3 12.45 -15.96 31.31
N ILE A 4 11.29 -16.04 30.67
CA ILE A 4 10.10 -16.74 31.16
C ILE A 4 9.63 -17.70 30.08
N TYR A 5 9.39 -18.94 30.48
CA TYR A 5 8.91 -20.00 29.59
C TYR A 5 7.43 -20.29 29.84
N VAL A 6 6.69 -20.44 28.76
CA VAL A 6 5.27 -20.81 28.77
C VAL A 6 5.07 -22.08 27.97
N ASP A 7 4.57 -23.12 28.61
CA ASP A 7 4.19 -24.39 27.99
C ASP A 7 2.68 -24.62 28.19
N PRO A 8 1.85 -24.28 27.19
CA PRO A 8 0.41 -24.54 27.22
C PRO A 8 0.04 -26.03 27.38
N SER A 9 0.97 -26.96 27.15
CA SER A 9 0.75 -28.39 27.36
C SER A 9 1.06 -28.87 28.79
N SER A 10 1.67 -28.02 29.62
CA SER A 10 1.97 -28.36 31.02
C SER A 10 0.69 -28.50 31.84
N THR A 11 0.64 -29.56 32.65
CA THR A 11 -0.49 -29.88 33.53
C THR A 11 -0.40 -29.22 34.91
N ALA A 12 0.81 -28.81 35.33
CA ALA A 12 1.06 -28.18 36.62
C ALA A 12 1.47 -26.71 36.46
N ARG A 13 1.07 -25.86 37.42
CA ARG A 13 1.52 -24.46 37.45
C ARG A 13 3.01 -24.41 37.83
N GLY A 14 3.84 -23.90 36.93
CA GLY A 14 5.26 -23.68 37.18
C GLY A 14 5.58 -22.28 37.72
N ASP A 15 6.88 -21.98 37.79
CA ASP A 15 7.44 -20.70 38.23
C ASP A 15 7.98 -19.83 37.06
N GLY A 16 7.85 -20.34 35.84
CA GLY A 16 8.30 -19.68 34.62
C GLY A 16 9.74 -20.02 34.21
N SER A 17 10.44 -20.91 34.94
CA SER A 17 11.68 -21.53 34.50
C SER A 17 11.44 -22.49 33.31
N GLN A 18 12.51 -22.92 32.63
CA GLN A 18 12.38 -23.83 31.50
C GLN A 18 11.93 -25.23 31.94
N GLU A 19 12.36 -25.66 33.13
CA GLU A 19 12.01 -26.92 33.76
C GLU A 19 10.60 -26.92 34.36
N HIS A 20 10.15 -25.76 34.86
CA HIS A 20 8.82 -25.54 35.41
C HIS A 20 8.15 -24.32 34.76
N PRO A 21 7.75 -24.42 33.48
CA PRO A 21 7.17 -23.30 32.75
C PRO A 21 5.78 -22.92 33.28
N PHE A 22 5.39 -21.65 33.07
CA PHE A 22 3.99 -21.27 33.23
C PHE A 22 3.13 -21.96 32.19
N ARG A 23 1.84 -22.16 32.48
CA ARG A 23 0.90 -22.80 31.55
C ARG A 23 0.23 -21.80 30.62
N THR A 24 0.09 -20.56 31.05
CA THR A 24 -0.64 -19.53 30.32
C THR A 24 0.05 -18.19 30.41
N MET A 25 -0.24 -17.32 29.44
CA MET A 25 0.19 -15.93 29.49
C MET A 25 -0.43 -15.17 30.67
N ASP A 26 -1.64 -15.51 31.11
CA ASP A 26 -2.24 -14.88 32.28
C ASP A 26 -1.47 -15.18 33.57
N GLU A 27 -0.86 -16.37 33.70
CA GLU A 27 0.04 -16.68 34.82
C GLU A 27 1.31 -15.80 34.78
N VAL A 28 1.83 -15.50 33.57
CA VAL A 28 2.96 -14.57 33.40
C VAL A 28 2.58 -13.15 33.85
N ILE A 29 1.42 -12.65 33.43
CA ILE A 29 0.94 -11.32 33.82
C ILE A 29 0.71 -11.26 35.34
N ALA A 30 0.05 -12.28 35.90
CA ALA A 30 -0.23 -12.38 37.32
C ALA A 30 1.03 -12.53 38.19
N SER A 31 2.15 -13.01 37.63
CA SER A 31 3.43 -13.09 38.35
C SER A 31 4.07 -11.71 38.59
N GLY A 32 3.53 -10.64 38.00
CA GLY A 32 4.08 -9.29 38.13
C GLY A 32 5.45 -9.13 37.48
N VAL A 33 5.70 -9.82 36.36
CA VAL A 33 6.98 -9.70 35.66
C VAL A 33 7.26 -8.24 35.26
N SER A 34 8.50 -7.80 35.47
CA SER A 34 8.98 -6.48 35.09
C SER A 34 9.76 -6.51 33.77
N HIS A 35 9.64 -5.45 33.00
CA HIS A 35 10.45 -5.24 31.80
C HIS A 35 11.90 -4.82 32.16
N PRO A 36 12.90 -5.17 31.33
CA PRO A 36 12.81 -5.96 30.10
C PRO A 36 12.73 -7.48 30.36
N VAL A 37 11.85 -8.16 29.63
CA VAL A 37 11.59 -9.61 29.73
C VAL A 37 11.54 -10.25 28.35
N THR A 38 12.03 -11.49 28.26
CA THR A 38 11.72 -12.40 27.15
C THR A 38 10.72 -13.44 27.63
N VAL A 39 9.56 -13.50 27.00
CA VAL A 39 8.57 -14.57 27.20
C VAL A 39 8.61 -15.49 25.98
N ALA A 40 8.97 -16.75 26.18
CA ALA A 40 9.08 -17.74 25.13
C ALA A 40 7.98 -18.82 25.28
N ILE A 41 7.22 -19.05 24.22
CA ILE A 41 6.10 -20.01 24.19
C ILE A 41 6.55 -21.28 23.45
N LYS A 42 6.25 -22.45 24.02
CA LYS A 42 6.77 -23.73 23.49
C LYS A 42 6.26 -24.02 22.08
N CYS A 43 7.17 -24.34 21.17
CA CYS A 43 6.86 -24.83 19.82
C CYS A 43 5.97 -26.08 19.87
N GLY A 44 5.13 -26.25 18.85
CA GLY A 44 4.16 -27.34 18.72
C GLY A 44 2.90 -27.19 19.59
N THR A 45 2.77 -26.10 20.35
CA THR A 45 1.61 -25.87 21.22
C THR A 45 0.59 -24.90 20.61
N ARG A 46 -0.60 -24.85 21.23
CA ARG A 46 -1.68 -23.91 20.91
C ARG A 46 -2.14 -23.24 22.20
N PHE A 47 -2.46 -21.95 22.14
CA PHE A 47 -2.96 -21.24 23.31
C PHE A 47 -3.99 -20.18 22.93
N ASN A 48 -5.00 -20.01 23.79
CA ASN A 48 -6.04 -18.99 23.65
C ASN A 48 -5.74 -17.87 24.63
N TRP A 49 -5.46 -16.68 24.12
CA TRP A 49 -5.15 -15.53 24.96
C TRP A 49 -5.47 -14.22 24.25
N SER A 50 -5.94 -13.23 24.98
CA SER A 50 -6.13 -11.87 24.46
C SER A 50 -5.63 -10.88 25.49
N TYR A 51 -4.81 -9.92 25.06
CA TYR A 51 -4.33 -8.85 25.92
C TYR A 51 -4.99 -7.52 25.59
N LEU A 52 -5.96 -7.13 26.41
CA LEU A 52 -6.76 -5.92 26.22
C LEU A 52 -6.48 -4.92 27.36
N SER A 53 -5.48 -4.07 27.17
CA SER A 53 -5.13 -3.04 28.14
C SER A 53 -4.34 -1.92 27.48
N GLN A 54 -4.90 -0.71 27.53
CA GLN A 54 -4.27 0.53 27.06
C GLN A 54 -3.75 1.39 28.23
N ASN A 55 -3.64 0.83 29.44
CA ASN A 55 -3.24 1.58 30.62
C ASN A 55 -1.71 1.77 30.70
N LYS A 56 -1.25 2.59 31.64
CA LYS A 56 0.18 2.94 31.80
C LYS A 56 1.07 1.77 32.26
N LEU A 57 0.48 0.65 32.63
CA LEU A 57 1.14 -0.58 33.10
C LEU A 57 0.89 -1.75 32.13
N ALA A 58 0.51 -1.45 30.88
CA ALA A 58 0.28 -2.46 29.87
C ALA A 58 1.56 -3.30 29.64
N PHE A 59 1.40 -4.61 29.48
CA PHE A 59 2.51 -5.55 29.29
C PHE A 59 3.32 -5.26 28.03
N PHE A 60 2.70 -4.74 26.97
CA PHE A 60 3.43 -4.37 25.75
C PHE A 60 4.01 -2.94 25.80
N LEU A 61 3.87 -2.24 26.93
CA LEU A 61 4.42 -0.91 27.17
C LEU A 61 5.69 -1.00 28.02
N ASN A 62 6.81 -1.30 27.36
CA ASN A 62 8.11 -1.35 28.02
C ASN A 62 8.79 0.02 27.99
N ARG A 63 9.00 0.61 29.18
CA ARG A 63 9.65 1.91 29.36
C ARG A 63 11.14 1.83 29.70
N SER A 64 11.71 0.63 29.76
CA SER A 64 13.17 0.48 29.91
C SER A 64 13.88 0.84 28.59
N GLY A 65 15.21 0.99 28.63
CA GLY A 65 16.03 1.22 27.43
C GLY A 65 16.33 -0.02 26.59
N THR A 66 15.79 -1.20 26.94
CA THR A 66 16.07 -2.48 26.27
C THR A 66 14.76 -3.16 25.90
N GLN A 67 14.62 -3.66 24.67
CA GLN A 67 13.37 -4.30 24.23
C GLN A 67 12.98 -5.49 25.10
N SER A 68 11.67 -5.68 25.26
CA SER A 68 11.11 -6.95 25.71
C SER A 68 10.72 -7.79 24.51
N VAL A 69 10.67 -9.11 24.66
CA VAL A 69 10.48 -10.05 23.55
C VAL A 69 9.35 -11.01 23.88
N LEU A 70 8.43 -11.20 22.94
CA LEU A 70 7.49 -12.33 22.93
C LEU A 70 7.86 -13.23 21.75
N THR A 71 8.29 -14.45 22.05
CA THR A 71 8.85 -15.38 21.06
C THR A 71 8.47 -16.83 21.34
N SER A 72 9.10 -17.78 20.66
CA SER A 72 8.93 -19.22 20.86
C SER A 72 10.22 -19.91 21.35
N TYR A 73 10.10 -21.14 21.86
CA TYR A 73 11.26 -21.98 22.21
C TYR A 73 10.99 -23.47 21.95
N GLY A 74 12.06 -24.26 21.84
CA GLY A 74 11.99 -25.70 21.58
C GLY A 74 11.87 -26.02 20.09
N GLU A 75 11.76 -27.32 19.78
CA GLU A 75 11.72 -27.81 18.41
C GLU A 75 10.29 -27.92 17.87
N GLY A 76 10.13 -27.80 16.55
CA GLY A 76 8.86 -27.98 15.85
C GLY A 76 8.26 -26.67 15.31
N ALA A 77 6.98 -26.72 14.95
CA ALA A 77 6.25 -25.59 14.41
C ALA A 77 6.08 -24.48 15.46
N TRP A 78 6.01 -23.21 15.02
CA TRP A 78 5.72 -22.10 15.93
C TRP A 78 4.39 -22.31 16.68
N PRO A 79 4.30 -21.85 17.93
CA PRO A 79 3.07 -21.95 18.70
C PRO A 79 1.96 -21.14 18.02
N ILE A 80 0.75 -21.70 18.04
CA ILE A 80 -0.43 -21.05 17.45
C ILE A 80 -1.16 -20.27 18.53
N TRP A 81 -1.17 -18.96 18.38
CA TRP A 81 -1.90 -18.01 19.21
C TRP A 81 -3.29 -17.78 18.64
N TYR A 82 -4.31 -18.20 19.39
CA TYR A 82 -5.70 -17.83 19.16
C TYR A 82 -6.12 -16.69 20.11
N PRO A 83 -7.01 -15.77 19.69
CA PRO A 83 -7.62 -14.85 20.62
C PRO A 83 -8.50 -15.63 21.60
N LYS A 84 -8.96 -14.97 22.66
CA LYS A 84 -9.86 -15.56 23.66
C LYS A 84 -11.15 -16.13 23.05
N ASP A 85 -11.69 -15.46 22.03
CA ASP A 85 -12.88 -15.87 21.27
C ASP A 85 -12.91 -15.15 19.89
N ALA A 86 -13.85 -15.52 19.01
CA ALA A 86 -13.95 -15.01 17.64
C ALA A 86 -14.34 -13.51 17.53
N ALA A 87 -14.86 -12.92 18.60
CA ALA A 87 -15.21 -11.50 18.67
C ALA A 87 -14.06 -10.64 19.22
N THR A 88 -13.06 -11.26 19.84
CA THR A 88 -11.97 -10.59 20.55
C THR A 88 -10.69 -10.56 19.72
N ARG A 89 -9.87 -9.52 19.93
CA ARG A 89 -8.56 -9.38 19.27
C ARG A 89 -7.46 -10.13 20.01
N HIS A 90 -6.36 -10.50 19.34
CA HIS A 90 -5.16 -10.99 20.05
C HIS A 90 -4.61 -9.91 21.00
N THR A 91 -4.52 -8.68 20.51
CA THR A 91 -4.14 -7.52 21.32
C THR A 91 -5.07 -6.35 21.11
N ASP A 92 -5.27 -5.54 22.15
CA ASP A 92 -5.70 -4.15 22.07
C ASP A 92 -4.94 -3.39 23.17
N THR A 93 -3.74 -2.93 22.84
CA THR A 93 -2.80 -2.42 23.84
C THR A 93 -1.93 -1.27 23.34
N THR A 94 -1.10 -0.72 24.22
CA THR A 94 -0.05 0.25 23.87
C THR A 94 1.28 -0.48 23.71
N PHE A 95 1.91 -0.30 22.55
CA PHE A 95 3.23 -0.85 22.22
C PHE A 95 4.32 0.20 22.38
N GLN A 96 5.39 -0.20 23.06
CA GLN A 96 6.67 0.51 23.12
C GLN A 96 7.77 -0.48 23.52
N ASN A 97 8.92 -0.38 22.88
CA ASN A 97 10.15 -1.09 23.14
C ASN A 97 9.94 -2.61 23.27
N PHE A 98 9.35 -3.19 22.22
CA PHE A 98 8.90 -4.57 22.20
C PHE A 98 9.23 -5.24 20.85
N ASN A 99 9.58 -6.51 20.89
CA ASN A 99 9.74 -7.38 19.73
C ASN A 99 8.77 -8.56 19.86
N ILE A 100 7.99 -8.83 18.81
CA ILE A 100 7.09 -9.99 18.71
C ILE A 100 7.51 -10.83 17.52
N ASN A 101 7.90 -12.09 17.75
CA ASN A 101 8.38 -12.92 16.67
C ASN A 101 8.16 -14.42 16.84
N SER A 102 8.31 -15.16 15.74
CA SER A 102 8.30 -16.64 15.73
C SER A 102 7.00 -17.22 16.29
N LEU A 103 5.86 -16.70 15.82
CA LEU A 103 4.51 -17.11 16.22
C LEU A 103 3.62 -17.31 14.98
N GLN A 104 2.62 -18.17 15.11
CA GLN A 104 1.47 -18.16 14.21
C GLN A 104 0.28 -17.53 14.94
N LEU A 105 -0.39 -16.56 14.31
CA LEU A 105 -1.65 -16.01 14.78
C LEU A 105 -2.78 -16.52 13.88
N SER A 106 -3.83 -17.05 14.51
CA SER A 106 -5.01 -17.56 13.81
C SER A 106 -6.28 -17.11 14.52
N SER A 107 -7.34 -16.89 13.76
CA SER A 107 -8.69 -16.81 14.33
C SER A 107 -9.14 -18.20 14.80
N PRO A 108 -10.01 -18.30 15.82
CA PRO A 108 -10.62 -19.58 16.20
C PRO A 108 -11.40 -20.15 14.99
N PRO A 109 -11.45 -21.46 14.78
CA PRO A 109 -12.19 -22.02 13.65
C PRO A 109 -13.71 -21.83 13.80
N GLY A 110 -14.38 -21.47 12.70
CA GLY A 110 -15.85 -21.33 12.64
C GLY A 110 -16.40 -19.92 12.88
N GLU A 111 -17.68 -19.72 12.54
CA GLU A 111 -18.44 -18.45 12.61
C GLU A 111 -17.80 -17.21 11.93
N GLN A 112 -18.49 -16.06 11.99
CA GLN A 112 -18.00 -14.79 11.44
C GLN A 112 -17.04 -14.10 12.43
N HIS A 113 -15.87 -13.70 11.94
CA HIS A 113 -14.82 -13.08 12.75
C HIS A 113 -14.95 -11.57 12.79
N THR A 114 -14.94 -10.99 13.99
CA THR A 114 -15.08 -9.53 14.16
C THR A 114 -13.96 -8.87 14.98
N GLY A 115 -13.09 -9.67 15.62
CA GLY A 115 -11.86 -9.23 16.26
C GLY A 115 -10.68 -9.16 15.28
N GLY A 116 -9.84 -8.12 15.39
CA GLY A 116 -8.54 -8.00 14.71
C GLY A 116 -7.45 -8.88 15.30
N TYR A 117 -6.30 -8.98 14.63
CA TYR A 117 -5.16 -9.72 15.16
C TYR A 117 -4.31 -8.83 16.10
N LEU A 118 -3.14 -8.37 15.65
CA LEU A 118 -2.31 -7.44 16.41
C LEU A 118 -2.84 -6.02 16.25
N TYR A 119 -3.63 -5.58 17.23
CA TYR A 119 -4.20 -4.24 17.26
C TYR A 119 -3.65 -3.44 18.43
N GLY A 120 -3.35 -2.17 18.22
CA GLY A 120 -2.94 -1.31 19.32
C GLY A 120 -2.56 0.12 18.96
N THR A 121 -2.17 0.85 20.00
CA THR A 121 -1.57 2.16 19.90
C THR A 121 -0.05 2.06 19.99
N VAL A 122 0.66 2.87 19.23
CA VAL A 122 2.13 2.97 19.34
C VAL A 122 2.51 4.26 20.05
N ARG A 123 3.47 4.17 20.96
CA ARG A 123 3.92 5.29 21.79
C ARG A 123 5.43 5.45 21.72
N GLY A 124 5.88 6.69 21.54
CA GLY A 124 7.29 7.04 21.68
C GLY A 124 7.67 7.38 23.13
N ASP A 125 8.96 7.27 23.42
CA ASP A 125 9.56 7.81 24.64
C ASP A 125 9.70 9.35 24.55
N GLU A 126 10.49 9.94 25.44
CA GLU A 126 10.80 11.37 25.42
C GLU A 126 11.47 11.84 24.11
N ASN A 127 12.12 10.93 23.39
CA ASN A 127 12.75 11.17 22.09
C ASN A 127 11.86 10.72 20.91
N GLY A 128 10.61 10.34 21.20
CA GLY A 128 9.66 9.83 20.21
C GLY A 128 9.96 8.40 19.74
N ILE A 129 10.89 7.67 20.37
CA ILE A 129 11.27 6.32 19.97
C ILE A 129 10.25 5.30 20.49
N CYS A 130 9.58 4.61 19.57
CA CYS A 130 8.71 3.48 19.89
C CYS A 130 9.50 2.18 19.94
N ASN A 131 10.42 1.95 18.99
CA ASN A 131 11.26 0.75 18.92
C ASN A 131 10.43 -0.54 18.99
N LEU A 132 9.45 -0.66 18.09
CA LEU A 132 8.59 -1.83 17.95
C LEU A 132 9.06 -2.67 16.76
N GLU A 133 9.25 -3.96 16.97
CA GLU A 133 9.59 -4.91 15.92
C GLU A 133 8.59 -6.07 15.90
N ILE A 134 8.06 -6.40 14.73
CA ILE A 134 7.14 -7.53 14.56
C ILE A 134 7.61 -8.33 13.35
N HIS A 135 8.05 -9.57 13.56
CA HIS A 135 8.65 -10.33 12.47
C HIS A 135 8.57 -11.84 12.60
N HIS A 136 8.74 -12.57 11.50
CA HIS A 136 8.56 -14.03 11.49
C HIS A 136 7.18 -14.42 12.07
N ILE A 137 6.12 -13.83 11.51
CA ILE A 137 4.74 -14.08 11.94
C ILE A 137 3.92 -14.62 10.78
N ASN A 138 3.22 -15.72 11.03
CA ASN A 138 2.24 -16.27 10.11
C ASN A 138 0.83 -15.89 10.57
N PHE A 139 0.07 -15.19 9.74
CA PHE A 139 -1.36 -14.94 9.92
C PHE A 139 -2.15 -15.93 9.07
N ILE A 140 -2.68 -16.98 9.71
CA ILE A 140 -3.40 -18.05 9.00
C ILE A 140 -4.87 -17.99 9.41
N GLY A 141 -5.73 -17.57 8.49
CA GLY A 141 -7.18 -17.56 8.66
C GLY A 141 -7.85 -18.83 8.12
N ASP A 142 -9.16 -18.92 8.30
CA ASP A 142 -10.02 -19.90 7.64
C ASP A 142 -10.85 -19.21 6.53
N PRO A 143 -11.46 -19.95 5.58
CA PRO A 143 -12.31 -19.33 4.56
C PRO A 143 -13.51 -18.53 5.12
N ALA A 144 -13.97 -18.81 6.35
CA ALA A 144 -15.02 -18.05 7.02
C ALA A 144 -14.52 -16.71 7.58
N ALA A 145 -13.23 -16.58 7.93
CA ALA A 145 -12.54 -15.33 8.28
C ALA A 145 -12.51 -14.33 7.12
N ILE A 146 -12.64 -14.82 5.90
CA ILE A 146 -12.82 -14.02 4.69
C ILE A 146 -14.30 -13.70 4.44
N ALA A 147 -15.20 -14.69 4.59
CA ALA A 147 -16.62 -14.56 4.26
C ALA A 147 -17.45 -13.80 5.32
N GLY A 148 -16.96 -13.72 6.56
CA GLY A 148 -17.64 -13.15 7.72
C GLY A 148 -17.34 -11.69 8.01
N SER A 149 -16.53 -11.01 7.20
CA SER A 149 -16.37 -9.57 7.32
C SER A 149 -17.62 -8.89 6.77
N ALA A 150 -18.66 -8.77 7.60
CA ALA A 150 -19.75 -7.85 7.34
C ALA A 150 -19.17 -6.54 6.81
N PRO A 151 -19.78 -5.88 5.82
CA PRO A 151 -19.23 -4.71 5.09
C PRO A 151 -18.77 -3.52 5.94
N THR A 152 -18.90 -3.60 7.27
CA THR A 152 -18.48 -2.63 8.26
C THR A 152 -17.19 -2.97 9.02
N LYS A 153 -16.52 -4.13 8.82
CA LYS A 153 -15.37 -4.53 9.64
C LYS A 153 -14.17 -5.01 8.81
N GLU A 154 -13.24 -4.09 8.53
CA GLU A 154 -11.87 -4.43 8.10
C GLU A 154 -11.12 -5.07 9.27
N VAL A 155 -10.58 -6.28 9.04
CA VAL A 155 -9.86 -7.05 10.05
C VAL A 155 -8.41 -7.21 9.60
N ALA A 156 -7.56 -6.29 10.04
CA ALA A 156 -6.14 -6.29 9.74
C ALA A 156 -5.37 -7.32 10.57
N CYS A 157 -4.40 -7.98 9.93
CA CYS A 157 -3.34 -8.73 10.60
C CYS A 157 -2.57 -7.85 11.59
N ILE A 158 -2.24 -6.63 11.18
CA ILE A 158 -1.57 -5.66 12.04
C ILE A 158 -2.25 -4.31 11.86
N HIS A 159 -2.75 -3.73 12.94
CA HIS A 159 -3.30 -2.37 12.96
C HIS A 159 -2.66 -1.60 14.11
N LEU A 160 -1.78 -0.66 13.76
CA LEU A 160 -1.05 0.16 14.71
C LEU A 160 -1.37 1.63 14.46
N ALA A 161 -1.69 2.38 15.51
CA ALA A 161 -2.04 3.78 15.37
C ALA A 161 -1.42 4.68 16.46
N VAL A 162 -0.94 5.85 16.08
CA VAL A 162 -0.72 6.97 17.00
C VAL A 162 -2.07 7.66 17.25
N ARG A 163 -2.59 7.59 18.49
CA ARG A 163 -3.89 8.20 18.84
C ARG A 163 -3.81 9.56 19.51
N ASP A 164 -2.76 9.79 20.30
CA ASP A 164 -2.55 11.07 20.99
C ASP A 164 -1.97 12.08 20.01
N LYS A 165 -2.60 13.26 19.91
CA LYS A 165 -2.21 14.34 18.98
C LYS A 165 -0.78 14.82 19.21
N THR A 166 -0.25 14.67 20.42
CA THR A 166 1.10 15.11 20.81
C THR A 166 2.14 13.99 20.73
N ASN A 167 1.70 12.74 20.68
CA ASN A 167 2.60 11.60 20.63
C ASN A 167 3.24 11.47 19.25
N ILE A 168 4.50 11.08 19.24
CA ILE A 168 5.23 10.69 18.05
C ILE A 168 5.82 9.31 18.35
N ALA A 169 5.78 8.40 17.37
CA ALA A 169 6.26 7.04 17.52
C ALA A 169 7.14 6.66 16.33
N HIS A 170 8.45 6.53 16.57
CA HIS A 170 9.48 6.24 15.58
C HIS A 170 10.02 4.83 15.71
N LYS A 171 10.69 4.36 14.64
CA LYS A 171 11.37 3.05 14.59
C LYS A 171 10.40 1.91 14.83
N ILE A 172 9.54 1.68 13.84
CA ILE A 172 8.56 0.61 13.82
C ILE A 172 8.90 -0.27 12.62
N PHE A 173 9.31 -1.49 12.91
CA PHE A 173 9.83 -2.40 11.90
C PHE A 173 8.96 -3.65 11.83
N ILE A 174 8.38 -3.92 10.66
CA ILE A 174 7.55 -5.08 10.41
C ILE A 174 8.15 -5.83 9.24
N HIS A 175 8.55 -7.09 9.44
CA HIS A 175 9.17 -7.85 8.35
C HIS A 175 8.96 -9.36 8.46
N ASP A 176 9.25 -10.11 7.39
CA ASP A 176 9.09 -11.57 7.36
C ASP A 176 7.68 -12.01 7.78
N ILE A 177 6.67 -11.44 7.11
CA ILE A 177 5.25 -11.70 7.40
C ILE A 177 4.64 -12.54 6.28
N TYR A 178 3.96 -13.62 6.67
CA TYR A 178 3.13 -14.39 5.77
C TYR A 178 1.67 -14.31 6.19
N GLY A 179 0.76 -14.04 5.26
CA GLY A 179 -0.67 -14.10 5.48
C GLY A 179 -1.37 -14.96 4.44
N ASP A 180 -2.26 -15.83 4.89
CA ASP A 180 -3.13 -16.63 4.03
C ASP A 180 -4.55 -16.68 4.59
N HIS A 181 -5.52 -16.54 3.69
CA HIS A 181 -6.94 -16.46 4.00
C HIS A 181 -7.28 -15.33 4.99
N ILE A 182 -6.78 -14.12 4.71
CA ILE A 182 -6.92 -12.94 5.57
C ILE A 182 -7.81 -11.86 4.95
N ASN A 183 -8.40 -11.01 5.78
CA ASN A 183 -9.21 -9.89 5.30
C ASN A 183 -8.33 -8.73 4.83
N CYS A 184 -7.60 -8.11 5.75
CA CYS A 184 -6.66 -7.01 5.49
C CYS A 184 -5.26 -7.38 6.01
N GLY A 185 -4.22 -6.85 5.38
CA GLY A 185 -2.83 -7.05 5.79
C GLY A 185 -2.43 -6.10 6.92
N ILE A 186 -1.56 -5.13 6.62
CA ILE A 186 -0.94 -4.22 7.58
C ILE A 186 -1.49 -2.81 7.38
N PHE A 187 -1.98 -2.21 8.46
CA PHE A 187 -2.29 -0.79 8.55
C PHE A 187 -1.42 -0.15 9.64
N PHE A 188 -0.59 0.79 9.23
CA PHE A 188 0.06 1.73 10.13
C PHE A 188 -0.51 3.14 9.96
N ARG A 189 -0.93 3.75 11.07
CA ARG A 189 -1.33 5.16 11.14
C ARG A 189 -0.41 5.92 12.10
N GLY A 190 0.54 6.66 11.55
CA GLY A 190 1.33 7.65 12.26
C GLY A 190 0.49 8.84 12.68
N ASN A 191 1.12 9.86 13.27
CA ASN A 191 0.40 11.04 13.72
C ASN A 191 0.11 11.97 12.51
N PRO A 192 -1.17 12.22 12.15
CA PRO A 192 -1.51 13.09 11.04
C PRO A 192 -1.55 14.57 11.44
N ASN A 193 -1.35 14.90 12.71
CA ASN A 193 -1.45 16.27 13.22
C ASN A 193 -0.15 17.04 12.99
N LEU A 194 -0.27 18.33 12.74
CA LEU A 194 0.88 19.23 12.65
C LEU A 194 1.48 19.52 14.02
N SER A 195 2.77 19.87 14.05
CA SER A 195 3.43 20.34 15.26
C SER A 195 3.02 21.76 15.63
N ASP A 196 2.79 22.57 14.61
CA ASP A 196 2.31 23.94 14.69
C ASP A 196 1.27 24.17 13.58
N PRO A 197 0.01 24.53 13.92
CA PRO A 197 -1.02 24.85 12.95
C PRO A 197 -0.69 26.04 12.02
N ALA A 198 0.34 26.83 12.35
CA ALA A 198 0.75 28.01 11.63
C ALA A 198 1.95 27.82 10.68
N THR A 199 2.53 26.62 10.58
CA THR A 199 3.63 26.32 9.66
C THR A 199 3.33 25.07 8.85
N TYR A 200 3.20 25.19 7.53
CA TYR A 200 2.89 24.05 6.66
C TYR A 200 4.08 23.63 5.80
N TYR A 201 4.67 22.50 6.20
CA TYR A 201 5.25 21.49 5.31
C TYR A 201 5.10 20.15 6.04
N GLY A 202 4.32 19.24 5.45
CA GLY A 202 3.63 18.15 6.15
C GLY A 202 4.49 16.95 6.56
N ASP A 203 5.58 17.09 7.28
CA ASP A 203 6.22 15.97 8.02
C ASP A 203 6.14 16.13 9.55
N GLN A 204 5.63 17.28 10.01
CA GLN A 204 5.54 17.59 11.42
C GLN A 204 4.73 16.54 12.19
N ARG A 205 5.34 15.97 13.23
CA ARG A 205 4.84 14.85 14.05
C ARG A 205 4.63 13.51 13.35
N LYS A 206 4.84 13.39 12.03
CA LYS A 206 4.77 12.09 11.35
C LYS A 206 5.74 11.09 11.98
N SER A 207 5.40 9.81 11.83
CA SER A 207 6.26 8.73 12.30
C SER A 207 7.40 8.47 11.31
N TYR A 208 8.64 8.67 11.75
CA TYR A 208 9.86 8.26 11.05
C TYR A 208 10.28 6.82 11.34
N GLY A 209 10.98 6.18 10.40
CA GLY A 209 11.50 4.83 10.59
C GLY A 209 10.41 3.77 10.61
N VAL A 210 9.34 3.92 9.81
CA VAL A 210 8.26 2.94 9.70
C VAL A 210 8.48 2.09 8.46
N ARG A 211 9.00 0.87 8.65
CA ARG A 211 9.48 0.00 7.57
C ARG A 211 8.68 -1.29 7.55
N ILE A 212 8.14 -1.63 6.39
CA ILE A 212 7.39 -2.88 6.14
C ILE A 212 8.10 -3.67 5.03
N LEU A 213 8.78 -4.76 5.35
CA LEU A 213 9.63 -5.48 4.41
C LEU A 213 9.24 -6.97 4.30
N ASP A 214 9.46 -7.58 3.15
CA ASP A 214 9.39 -9.05 3.01
C ASP A 214 8.04 -9.63 3.48
N VAL A 215 6.97 -9.11 2.89
CA VAL A 215 5.59 -9.46 3.27
C VAL A 215 4.88 -10.13 2.12
N SER A 216 4.25 -11.27 2.38
CA SER A 216 3.47 -12.00 1.38
C SER A 216 2.05 -12.28 1.86
N PHE A 217 1.06 -11.80 1.10
CA PHE A 217 -0.35 -12.03 1.33
C PHE A 217 -0.97 -12.81 0.18
N THR A 218 -1.49 -13.99 0.50
CA THR A 218 -2.24 -14.85 -0.43
C THR A 218 -3.69 -14.97 0.03
N ASN A 219 -4.61 -15.10 -0.93
CA ASN A 219 -6.04 -15.20 -0.64
C ASN A 219 -6.57 -14.03 0.21
N ILE A 220 -5.99 -12.85 0.04
CA ILE A 220 -6.39 -11.63 0.73
C ILE A 220 -7.58 -10.97 0.02
N VAL A 221 -8.39 -10.22 0.77
CA VAL A 221 -9.62 -9.57 0.27
C VAL A 221 -9.37 -8.07 0.03
N ASN A 222 -8.88 -7.38 1.05
CA ASN A 222 -8.82 -5.92 1.12
C ASN A 222 -7.37 -5.44 0.91
N TYR A 223 -6.94 -4.33 1.51
CA TYR A 223 -5.56 -3.85 1.41
C TYR A 223 -4.55 -4.87 1.93
N GLY A 224 -3.40 -4.93 1.26
CA GLY A 224 -2.18 -5.55 1.77
C GLY A 224 -1.43 -4.60 2.71
N VAL A 225 -1.12 -3.39 2.25
CA VAL A 225 -0.40 -2.38 3.05
C VAL A 225 -1.05 -1.01 2.91
N LEU A 226 -1.47 -0.45 4.04
CA LEU A 226 -1.84 0.95 4.19
C LEU A 226 -0.82 1.65 5.09
N LEU A 227 -0.05 2.57 4.51
CA LEU A 227 0.85 3.43 5.26
C LEU A 227 0.27 4.82 5.37
N SER A 228 0.00 5.27 6.60
CA SER A 228 -0.56 6.59 6.85
C SER A 228 0.30 7.40 7.82
N GLY A 229 0.49 8.70 7.56
CA GLY A 229 1.12 9.60 8.54
C GLY A 229 2.59 9.29 8.83
N ALA A 230 3.29 8.67 7.88
CA ALA A 230 4.70 8.28 8.00
C ALA A 230 5.59 9.14 7.10
N ALA A 231 6.86 9.30 7.47
CA ALA A 231 7.82 10.05 6.67
C ALA A 231 9.24 9.52 6.80
N SER A 232 10.10 9.81 5.84
CA SER A 232 11.55 9.54 5.98
C SER A 232 12.25 10.78 6.56
N LYS A 233 13.00 10.60 7.66
CA LYS A 233 13.59 11.73 8.40
C LYS A 233 14.66 12.48 7.60
N ASN A 234 15.35 11.77 6.71
CA ASN A 234 16.36 12.28 5.81
C ASN A 234 15.79 13.18 4.69
N LYS A 235 14.47 13.30 4.56
CA LYS A 235 13.76 14.04 3.49
C LYS A 235 14.20 13.62 2.09
N ASN A 236 14.50 12.34 1.93
CA ASN A 236 14.95 11.77 0.67
C ASN A 236 14.32 10.39 0.46
N ARG A 237 13.51 10.27 -0.60
CA ARG A 237 12.84 9.03 -1.00
C ARG A 237 13.77 8.00 -1.64
N ASP A 238 14.96 8.41 -2.08
CA ASP A 238 15.91 7.53 -2.78
C ASP A 238 16.93 6.86 -1.84
N VAL A 239 17.12 7.39 -0.64
CA VAL A 239 18.01 6.78 0.37
C VAL A 239 17.35 5.53 0.93
N ARG A 240 18.03 4.39 0.79
CA ARG A 240 17.54 3.08 1.25
C ARG A 240 18.42 2.44 2.33
N GLY A 241 17.81 1.66 3.22
CA GLY A 241 18.50 0.91 4.28
C GLY A 241 18.85 1.71 5.53
N ASP A 242 18.32 2.93 5.63
CA ASP A 242 18.45 3.80 6.82
C ASP A 242 17.37 3.46 7.85
N GLU A 243 17.69 3.41 9.15
CA GLU A 243 16.72 3.11 10.21
C GLU A 243 15.59 4.16 10.37
N TRP A 244 15.72 5.32 9.74
CA TRP A 244 14.76 6.42 9.72
C TRP A 244 14.01 6.55 8.38
N GLU A 245 14.26 5.66 7.43
CA GLU A 245 13.45 5.56 6.22
C GLU A 245 12.05 5.05 6.56
N SER A 246 11.03 5.53 5.84
CA SER A 246 9.68 4.99 5.94
C SER A 246 9.17 4.52 4.59
N GLY A 247 8.39 3.44 4.59
CA GLY A 247 7.86 2.85 3.38
C GLY A 247 7.79 1.34 3.44
N TRP A 248 7.77 0.72 2.26
CA TRP A 248 7.74 -0.72 2.13
C TRP A 248 8.68 -1.24 1.03
N ASP A 249 9.05 -2.50 1.16
CA ASP A 249 9.91 -3.22 0.23
C ASP A 249 9.51 -4.69 0.15
N ASN A 250 9.66 -5.29 -1.02
CA ASN A 250 9.43 -6.72 -1.25
C ASN A 250 8.05 -7.20 -0.77
N ILE A 251 6.98 -6.66 -1.37
CA ILE A 251 5.60 -6.98 -1.01
C ILE A 251 4.94 -7.83 -2.10
N TYR A 252 4.39 -8.98 -1.72
CA TYR A 252 3.54 -9.82 -2.58
C TYR A 252 2.08 -9.76 -2.12
N TYR A 253 1.17 -9.50 -3.05
CA TYR A 253 -0.27 -9.44 -2.82
C TYR A 253 -1.02 -10.27 -3.87
N SER A 254 -1.96 -11.12 -3.45
CA SER A 254 -2.81 -11.90 -4.36
C SER A 254 -4.27 -12.04 -3.91
N SER A 255 -5.21 -11.58 -4.76
CA SER A 255 -6.66 -11.55 -4.49
C SER A 255 -7.54 -12.10 -5.64
N TYR A 256 -7.37 -13.37 -6.02
CA TYR A 256 -8.22 -13.98 -7.07
C TYR A 256 -9.66 -14.33 -6.62
N ARG A 257 -10.13 -13.81 -5.48
CA ARG A 257 -11.38 -14.23 -4.81
C ARG A 257 -12.62 -13.46 -5.29
N THR A 258 -13.15 -13.82 -6.46
CA THR A 258 -14.41 -13.23 -6.98
C THR A 258 -15.65 -13.69 -6.21
N ASN A 259 -15.58 -14.86 -5.54
CA ASN A 259 -16.68 -15.45 -4.80
C ASN A 259 -17.11 -14.66 -3.55
N VAL A 260 -16.21 -13.82 -3.01
CA VAL A 260 -16.45 -13.00 -1.81
C VAL A 260 -17.20 -11.71 -2.15
N TYR A 261 -17.13 -11.27 -3.40
CA TYR A 261 -17.79 -10.06 -3.90
C TYR A 261 -19.05 -10.36 -4.71
N ASN A 262 -19.70 -11.49 -4.44
CA ASN A 262 -20.77 -12.00 -5.30
C ASN A 262 -22.13 -11.34 -4.98
N PRO A 263 -22.65 -10.47 -5.86
CA PRO A 263 -23.93 -9.79 -5.65
C PRO A 263 -25.15 -10.69 -5.71
N VAL A 264 -25.02 -11.88 -6.31
CA VAL A 264 -26.11 -12.85 -6.43
C VAL A 264 -26.37 -13.50 -5.07
N LYS A 265 -25.33 -13.64 -4.23
CA LYS A 265 -25.43 -14.21 -2.88
C LYS A 265 -25.57 -13.14 -1.80
N ASP A 266 -24.99 -11.97 -2.01
CA ASP A 266 -25.14 -10.81 -1.13
C ASP A 266 -25.46 -9.57 -1.98
N PRO A 267 -26.75 -9.16 -2.06
CA PRO A 267 -27.16 -7.97 -2.79
C PRO A 267 -26.48 -6.68 -2.30
N GLN A 268 -25.95 -6.66 -1.07
CA GLN A 268 -25.23 -5.52 -0.52
C GLN A 268 -23.74 -5.49 -0.92
N ALA A 269 -23.18 -6.59 -1.43
CA ALA A 269 -21.76 -6.68 -1.81
C ALA A 269 -21.30 -5.58 -2.78
N TRP A 270 -22.24 -4.97 -3.52
CA TRP A 270 -21.97 -3.83 -4.39
C TRP A 270 -22.23 -2.43 -3.79
N THR A 271 -23.12 -2.31 -2.80
CA THR A 271 -23.55 -1.02 -2.24
C THR A 271 -22.87 -0.66 -0.93
N THR A 272 -22.23 -1.64 -0.28
CA THR A 272 -21.46 -1.46 0.97
C THR A 272 -19.97 -1.75 0.78
N ALA A 273 -19.55 -2.01 -0.46
CA ALA A 273 -18.14 -2.14 -0.79
C ALA A 273 -17.38 -0.89 -0.32
N ARG A 274 -16.26 -1.13 0.37
CA ARG A 274 -15.37 -0.08 0.84
C ARG A 274 -14.32 0.26 -0.21
N ALA A 275 -14.06 1.56 -0.27
CA ALA A 275 -12.90 2.21 -0.88
C ALA A 275 -11.64 1.54 -0.34
N ASP A 276 -10.94 0.78 -1.18
CA ASP A 276 -9.74 0.08 -0.78
C ASP A 276 -8.80 -0.23 -1.95
N VAL A 277 -7.51 -0.32 -1.67
CA VAL A 277 -6.41 -0.47 -2.62
C VAL A 277 -5.37 -1.42 -2.02
N PRO A 278 -4.80 -2.37 -2.80
CA PRO A 278 -3.82 -3.33 -2.30
C PRO A 278 -2.63 -2.68 -1.59
N LEU A 279 -2.00 -1.68 -2.20
CA LEU A 279 -0.85 -0.97 -1.64
C LEU A 279 -1.07 0.53 -1.77
N TRP A 280 -1.11 1.24 -0.65
CA TRP A 280 -1.44 2.66 -0.67
C TRP A 280 -0.81 3.47 0.46
N MET A 281 -0.54 4.73 0.14
CA MET A 281 -0.03 5.73 1.07
C MET A 281 -1.05 6.86 1.21
N THR A 282 -1.12 7.42 2.42
CA THR A 282 -1.88 8.65 2.66
C THR A 282 -1.21 9.48 3.74
N MET A 283 -1.17 10.79 3.59
CA MET A 283 -0.44 11.66 4.52
C MET A 283 1.00 11.19 4.71
N CYS A 284 1.68 10.74 3.65
CA CYS A 284 3.07 10.32 3.70
C CYS A 284 4.01 11.41 3.17
N ALA A 285 5.27 11.42 3.61
CA ALA A 285 6.27 12.34 3.08
C ALA A 285 7.61 11.65 2.87
N TYR A 286 8.18 11.73 1.66
CA TYR A 286 9.45 11.06 1.33
C TYR A 286 9.43 9.55 1.61
N ALA A 287 8.25 8.94 1.64
CA ALA A 287 8.09 7.51 1.85
C ALA A 287 8.23 6.75 0.52
N THR A 288 8.81 5.55 0.59
CA THR A 288 9.14 4.78 -0.62
C THR A 288 8.55 3.39 -0.57
N GLY A 289 7.73 3.05 -1.56
CA GLY A 289 7.31 1.68 -1.84
C GLY A 289 8.11 1.14 -3.01
N GLN A 290 8.81 0.01 -2.84
CA GLN A 290 9.54 -0.60 -3.95
C GLN A 290 9.48 -2.13 -3.93
N ASN A 291 9.82 -2.76 -5.06
CA ASN A 291 9.82 -4.21 -5.24
C ASN A 291 8.48 -4.83 -4.80
N PHE A 292 7.46 -4.72 -5.62
CA PHE A 292 6.15 -5.27 -5.27
C PHE A 292 5.45 -5.98 -6.41
N GLU A 293 4.62 -6.94 -6.04
CA GLU A 293 3.75 -7.67 -6.93
C GLU A 293 2.30 -7.61 -6.45
N VAL A 294 1.39 -7.16 -7.32
CA VAL A 294 -0.04 -7.10 -7.00
C VAL A 294 -0.83 -7.87 -8.04
N HIS A 295 -1.32 -9.03 -7.60
CA HIS A 295 -2.04 -9.99 -8.41
C HIS A 295 -3.52 -9.93 -8.12
N GLY A 296 -4.20 -9.14 -8.92
CA GLY A 296 -5.64 -9.16 -9.05
C GLY A 296 -6.41 -8.69 -7.83
N SER A 297 -6.42 -7.40 -7.53
CA SER A 297 -7.39 -6.78 -6.61
C SER A 297 -8.85 -7.19 -6.90
N GLY A 298 -9.65 -7.38 -5.85
CA GLY A 298 -11.07 -7.74 -5.98
C GLY A 298 -11.94 -6.60 -6.57
N PRO A 299 -13.13 -6.88 -7.14
CA PRO A 299 -13.93 -5.92 -7.92
C PRO A 299 -14.81 -4.93 -7.14
N ALA A 300 -14.55 -4.70 -5.85
CA ALA A 300 -15.37 -3.82 -5.01
C ALA A 300 -15.32 -2.32 -5.42
N ALA A 301 -16.28 -1.52 -4.96
CA ALA A 301 -16.37 -0.07 -5.18
C ALA A 301 -16.07 0.72 -3.89
N PRO A 302 -15.82 2.05 -3.94
CA PRO A 302 -15.55 2.86 -5.13
C PRO A 302 -14.08 2.83 -5.62
N ASP A 303 -13.15 2.12 -4.98
CA ASP A 303 -11.73 2.06 -5.41
C ASP A 303 -11.34 0.70 -6.02
N ARG A 304 -10.19 0.10 -5.68
CA ARG A 304 -9.57 -1.14 -6.24
C ARG A 304 -8.54 -0.97 -7.35
N TYR A 305 -7.98 0.22 -7.48
CA TYR A 305 -6.70 0.40 -8.19
C TYR A 305 -5.63 -0.52 -7.59
N ALA A 306 -4.53 -0.75 -8.31
CA ALA A 306 -3.44 -1.54 -7.74
C ALA A 306 -2.61 -0.72 -6.73
N LEU A 307 -2.41 0.57 -7.03
CA LEU A 307 -1.64 1.53 -6.22
C LEU A 307 -2.44 2.81 -5.96
N ASP A 308 -2.20 3.43 -4.80
CA ASP A 308 -2.78 4.74 -4.49
C ASP A 308 -1.83 5.62 -3.66
N LEU A 309 -1.65 6.84 -4.13
CA LEU A 309 -1.03 7.95 -3.41
C LEU A 309 -2.12 8.97 -3.12
N ASP A 310 -2.78 8.74 -1.99
CA ASP A 310 -3.94 9.48 -1.55
C ASP A 310 -3.51 10.79 -0.84
N TYR A 311 -4.49 11.52 -0.35
CA TYR A 311 -4.36 12.88 0.20
C TYR A 311 -3.09 13.11 1.03
N HIS A 312 -2.39 14.22 0.78
CA HIS A 312 -1.23 14.70 1.55
C HIS A 312 0.01 13.79 1.44
N CYS A 313 0.09 12.98 0.39
CA CYS A 313 1.33 12.37 -0.05
C CYS A 313 2.23 13.40 -0.73
N ASN A 314 3.40 13.63 -0.16
CA ASN A 314 4.38 14.59 -0.67
C ASN A 314 5.72 13.92 -0.90
N ASN A 315 6.31 14.14 -2.08
CA ASN A 315 7.64 13.62 -2.41
C ASN A 315 7.77 12.09 -2.20
N CYS A 316 6.68 11.32 -2.29
CA CYS A 316 6.74 9.86 -2.16
C CYS A 316 7.20 9.21 -3.48
N LEU A 317 7.63 7.95 -3.39
CA LEU A 317 8.12 7.16 -4.52
C LEU A 317 7.49 5.78 -4.52
N LEU A 318 6.95 5.35 -5.67
CA LEU A 318 6.59 3.95 -5.94
C LEU A 318 7.40 3.43 -7.12
N ARG A 319 8.15 2.33 -6.97
CA ARG A 319 8.96 1.79 -8.08
C ARG A 319 9.17 0.29 -8.11
N TRP A 320 9.62 -0.22 -9.26
CA TRP A 320 10.00 -1.63 -9.46
C TRP A 320 8.85 -2.60 -9.13
N GLY A 321 7.72 -2.41 -9.79
CA GLY A 321 6.47 -3.12 -9.54
C GLY A 321 6.01 -3.98 -10.71
N TYR A 322 5.27 -5.05 -10.40
CA TYR A 322 4.55 -5.85 -11.39
C TYR A 322 3.10 -6.03 -10.92
N LEU A 323 2.19 -5.45 -11.68
CA LEU A 323 0.76 -5.44 -11.36
C LEU A 323 0.02 -6.18 -12.46
N THR A 324 -0.88 -7.07 -12.09
CA THR A 324 -1.63 -7.81 -13.09
C THR A 324 -3.04 -8.17 -12.68
N ASN A 325 -3.96 -8.10 -13.65
CA ASN A 325 -5.35 -8.52 -13.55
C ASN A 325 -6.10 -7.86 -12.37
N ASN A 326 -5.68 -6.66 -11.96
CA ASN A 326 -6.37 -5.88 -10.93
C ASN A 326 -7.76 -5.46 -11.45
N ALA A 327 -8.75 -5.34 -10.57
CA ALA A 327 -10.11 -5.04 -11.00
C ALA A 327 -10.29 -3.62 -11.52
N LYS A 328 -9.48 -2.68 -11.03
CA LYS A 328 -9.33 -1.34 -11.60
C LYS A 328 -7.89 -1.10 -12.06
N PRO A 329 -7.66 0.01 -12.78
CA PRO A 329 -6.38 0.31 -13.38
C PRO A 329 -5.20 0.47 -12.40
N PHE A 330 -4.02 0.66 -13.00
CA PHE A 330 -2.70 0.74 -12.36
C PHE A 330 -2.65 1.62 -11.10
N MET A 331 -3.09 2.89 -11.17
CA MET A 331 -2.84 3.86 -10.08
C MET A 331 -3.96 4.88 -9.86
N LEU A 332 -4.02 5.39 -8.63
CA LEU A 332 -4.68 6.62 -8.23
C LEU A 332 -3.67 7.58 -7.58
N VAL A 333 -3.70 8.86 -7.97
CA VAL A 333 -3.08 9.96 -7.25
C VAL A 333 -4.17 10.96 -6.94
N GLN A 334 -4.35 11.27 -5.66
CA GLN A 334 -5.48 12.11 -5.27
C GLN A 334 -5.08 13.11 -4.19
N GLY A 335 -5.44 14.37 -4.41
CA GLY A 335 -5.46 15.38 -3.36
C GLY A 335 -6.80 15.37 -2.60
N PRO A 336 -6.89 16.14 -1.50
CA PRO A 336 -8.07 16.12 -0.63
C PRO A 336 -9.35 16.61 -1.34
N PHE A 337 -10.51 16.20 -0.83
CA PHE A 337 -11.79 16.51 -1.46
C PHE A 337 -12.22 17.98 -1.34
N SER A 338 -11.79 18.71 -0.30
CA SER A 338 -12.15 20.12 -0.03
C SER A 338 -11.43 20.68 1.21
N ASN A 339 -11.45 22.02 1.34
CA ASN A 339 -11.00 22.73 2.55
C ASN A 339 -11.78 22.32 3.83
N SER A 340 -12.98 21.74 3.69
CA SER A 340 -13.85 21.40 4.83
C SER A 340 -13.25 20.36 5.77
N TRP A 341 -12.35 19.50 5.27
CA TRP A 341 -11.62 18.56 6.14
C TRP A 341 -10.78 19.29 7.19
N TYR A 342 -10.15 20.41 6.81
CA TYR A 342 -9.35 21.23 7.72
C TYR A 342 -10.20 21.86 8.81
N HIS A 343 -11.28 22.51 8.41
CA HIS A 343 -12.23 23.13 9.34
C HIS A 343 -12.83 22.11 10.31
N ALA A 344 -13.19 20.91 9.82
CA ALA A 344 -13.74 19.84 10.65
C ALA A 344 -12.73 19.31 11.70
N ASN A 345 -11.42 19.48 11.45
CA ASN A 345 -10.36 19.09 12.39
C ASN A 345 -9.80 20.29 13.19
N GLY A 346 -10.45 21.45 13.11
CA GLY A 346 -10.06 22.66 13.85
C GLY A 346 -8.82 23.37 13.28
N TYR A 347 -8.38 23.02 12.08
CA TYR A 347 -7.30 23.72 11.38
C TYR A 347 -7.86 24.97 10.69
N LYS A 348 -7.21 26.11 10.93
CA LYS A 348 -7.42 27.33 10.14
C LYS A 348 -6.51 27.25 8.91
N PRO A 349 -7.03 27.39 7.67
CA PRO A 349 -6.17 27.48 6.49
C PRO A 349 -5.18 28.63 6.64
N LEU A 350 -3.90 28.38 6.32
CA LEU A 350 -2.88 29.43 6.34
C LEU A 350 -2.99 30.39 5.15
N SER A 351 -3.72 29.99 4.11
CA SER A 351 -4.02 30.80 2.94
C SER A 351 -5.41 30.44 2.41
N GLU A 352 -6.11 31.46 1.91
CA GLU A 352 -7.35 31.29 1.13
C GLU A 352 -7.03 31.04 -0.37
N ASP A 353 -5.79 31.28 -0.80
CA ASP A 353 -5.33 30.91 -2.13
C ASP A 353 -5.12 29.39 -2.23
N THR A 354 -5.87 28.75 -3.11
CA THR A 354 -5.91 27.29 -3.29
C THR A 354 -4.54 26.74 -3.64
N TYR A 355 -3.82 27.39 -4.57
CA TYR A 355 -2.50 26.92 -4.99
C TYR A 355 -1.49 26.98 -3.84
N THR A 356 -1.40 28.11 -3.15
CA THR A 356 -0.52 28.25 -1.98
C THR A 356 -0.86 27.22 -0.90
N LEU A 357 -2.15 27.00 -0.64
CA LEU A 357 -2.58 26.04 0.37
C LEU A 357 -2.20 24.60 0.00
N TYR A 358 -2.52 24.14 -1.20
CA TYR A 358 -2.31 22.73 -1.53
C TYR A 358 -0.90 22.42 -2.05
N HIS A 359 -0.28 23.34 -2.78
CA HIS A 359 1.09 23.17 -3.31
C HIS A 359 2.14 23.62 -2.29
N THR A 360 2.22 24.92 -2.00
CA THR A 360 3.30 25.51 -1.18
C THR A 360 3.32 24.95 0.24
N TYR A 361 2.13 24.76 0.82
CA TYR A 361 1.95 24.22 2.17
C TYR A 361 1.86 22.68 2.22
N GLY A 362 1.94 21.99 1.07
CA GLY A 362 2.03 20.53 1.00
C GLY A 362 0.78 19.81 1.54
N VAL A 363 -0.37 20.44 1.38
CA VAL A 363 -1.69 19.94 1.80
C VAL A 363 -2.39 19.22 0.64
N GLY A 364 -1.90 19.35 -0.59
CA GLY A 364 -2.30 18.58 -1.76
C GLY A 364 -1.58 17.24 -1.86
N CYS A 365 -1.51 16.69 -3.07
CA CYS A 365 -0.66 15.53 -3.37
C CYS A 365 0.45 15.99 -4.33
N VAL A 366 1.68 16.12 -3.83
CA VAL A 366 2.72 16.98 -4.42
C VAL A 366 4.02 16.25 -4.68
N ASP A 367 4.61 16.48 -5.86
CA ASP A 367 5.97 16.04 -6.23
C ASP A 367 6.21 14.52 -6.10
N ASN A 368 5.16 13.68 -6.16
CA ASN A 368 5.34 12.24 -6.07
C ASN A 368 5.82 11.62 -7.40
N VAL A 369 6.54 10.50 -7.30
CA VAL A 369 7.06 9.77 -8.46
C VAL A 369 6.59 8.33 -8.44
N ILE A 370 6.17 7.84 -9.60
CA ILE A 370 5.85 6.44 -9.84
C ILE A 370 6.67 6.00 -11.05
N GLU A 371 7.54 5.00 -10.90
CA GLU A 371 8.50 4.66 -11.97
C GLU A 371 8.87 3.18 -12.10
N TYR A 372 9.21 2.75 -13.31
CA TYR A 372 9.68 1.38 -13.57
C TYR A 372 8.69 0.29 -13.12
N ILE A 373 7.40 0.51 -13.37
CA ILE A 373 6.34 -0.45 -13.05
C ILE A 373 5.68 -0.96 -14.33
N VAL A 374 5.40 -2.26 -14.34
CA VAL A 374 4.57 -2.91 -15.36
C VAL A 374 3.15 -3.07 -14.82
N SER A 375 2.17 -2.62 -15.59
CA SER A 375 0.75 -2.91 -15.41
C SER A 375 0.27 -3.77 -16.56
N TYR A 376 -0.24 -4.97 -16.25
CA TYR A 376 -0.57 -5.99 -17.24
C TYR A 376 -2.02 -6.45 -17.07
N ASN A 377 -2.88 -6.08 -18.04
CA ASN A 377 -4.32 -6.34 -18.02
C ASN A 377 -5.02 -5.83 -16.74
N ASP A 378 -4.47 -4.80 -16.09
CA ASP A 378 -5.14 -4.16 -14.96
C ASP A 378 -6.33 -3.32 -15.42
N GLY A 379 -7.40 -3.40 -14.64
CA GLY A 379 -8.67 -2.83 -14.99
C GLY A 379 -9.21 -3.47 -16.25
N VAL A 380 -9.10 -4.79 -16.45
CA VAL A 380 -9.79 -5.47 -17.55
C VAL A 380 -10.54 -6.69 -17.01
N ALA A 381 -11.83 -6.81 -17.36
CA ALA A 381 -12.65 -8.01 -17.21
C ALA A 381 -12.93 -8.56 -15.78
N ARG A 382 -12.85 -7.74 -14.71
CA ARG A 382 -13.23 -8.18 -13.34
C ARG A 382 -14.42 -7.46 -12.72
N THR A 383 -14.93 -6.39 -13.32
CA THR A 383 -16.16 -5.72 -12.92
C THR A 383 -17.21 -5.82 -14.02
N GLN A 384 -18.48 -6.04 -13.65
CA GLN A 384 -19.64 -6.05 -14.55
C GLN A 384 -20.40 -4.71 -14.52
N ARG A 385 -19.84 -3.68 -13.86
CA ARG A 385 -20.53 -2.41 -13.63
C ARG A 385 -20.45 -1.53 -14.86
N THR A 386 -21.60 -0.95 -15.21
CA THR A 386 -21.71 0.05 -16.27
C THR A 386 -20.94 1.34 -15.99
N SER A 387 -20.65 1.68 -14.73
CA SER A 387 -19.80 2.83 -14.38
C SER A 387 -18.31 2.60 -14.65
N ASP A 388 -17.89 1.34 -14.73
CA ASP A 388 -16.50 0.94 -14.93
C ASP A 388 -16.21 0.60 -16.40
N ILE A 389 -17.12 0.94 -17.32
CA ILE A 389 -17.03 0.60 -18.75
C ILE A 389 -15.88 1.27 -19.49
N TYR A 390 -15.26 2.29 -18.89
CA TYR A 390 -14.09 2.96 -19.44
C TYR A 390 -12.88 2.66 -18.56
N TRP A 391 -11.99 1.82 -19.08
CA TRP A 391 -10.73 1.50 -18.43
C TRP A 391 -9.78 2.68 -18.61
N LYS A 392 -9.12 3.14 -17.54
CA LYS A 392 -8.31 4.37 -17.53
C LYS A 392 -6.94 4.14 -16.88
N LYS A 393 -5.86 4.09 -17.65
CA LYS A 393 -4.56 3.61 -17.13
C LYS A 393 -3.96 4.45 -15.99
N ALA A 394 -4.10 5.77 -16.00
CA ALA A 394 -3.60 6.65 -14.95
C ALA A 394 -4.69 7.59 -14.42
N CYS A 395 -4.87 7.62 -13.11
CA CYS A 395 -5.85 8.48 -12.45
C CYS A 395 -5.18 9.57 -11.62
N CYS A 396 -5.59 10.83 -11.81
CA CYS A 396 -5.09 11.95 -11.00
C CYS A 396 -6.17 13.01 -10.73
N PHE A 397 -6.55 13.15 -9.46
CA PHE A 397 -7.73 13.90 -9.04
C PHE A 397 -7.41 14.99 -8.02
N ARG A 398 -7.80 16.23 -8.35
CA ARG A 398 -7.94 17.39 -7.44
C ARG A 398 -6.68 17.76 -6.66
N TYR A 399 -6.25 19.03 -6.76
CA TYR A 399 -5.15 19.56 -5.93
C TYR A 399 -3.90 18.66 -5.91
N CYS A 400 -3.59 18.10 -7.08
CA CYS A 400 -2.36 17.37 -7.34
C CYS A 400 -1.40 18.30 -8.07
N TYR A 401 -0.12 18.23 -7.76
CA TYR A 401 0.89 19.11 -8.34
C TYR A 401 2.20 18.37 -8.59
N ASN A 402 2.74 18.53 -9.79
CA ASN A 402 4.06 18.04 -10.21
C ASN A 402 4.28 16.53 -9.97
N ASN A 403 3.23 15.73 -10.00
CA ASN A 403 3.40 14.28 -9.92
C ASN A 403 3.94 13.76 -11.25
N VAL A 404 4.77 12.72 -11.20
CA VAL A 404 5.38 12.12 -12.38
C VAL A 404 5.18 10.62 -12.37
N VAL A 405 4.61 10.10 -13.46
CA VAL A 405 4.63 8.67 -13.78
C VAL A 405 5.61 8.51 -14.93
N ARG A 406 6.68 7.77 -14.72
CA ARG A 406 7.72 7.65 -15.75
C ARG A 406 8.28 6.27 -15.94
N ASN A 407 8.74 5.96 -17.14
CA ASN A 407 9.38 4.68 -17.42
C ASN A 407 8.49 3.47 -17.04
N CYS A 408 7.16 3.63 -17.10
CA CYS A 408 6.21 2.56 -16.84
C CYS A 408 5.77 1.89 -18.15
N LEU A 409 5.36 0.63 -18.04
CA LEU A 409 4.87 -0.16 -19.16
C LEU A 409 3.43 -0.61 -18.89
N PHE A 410 2.52 -0.26 -19.80
CA PHE A 410 1.12 -0.63 -19.76
C PHE A 410 0.84 -1.61 -20.88
N ILE A 411 0.55 -2.86 -20.53
CA ILE A 411 0.19 -3.92 -21.47
C ILE A 411 -1.28 -4.24 -21.31
N ASP A 412 -2.03 -4.11 -22.40
CA ASP A 412 -3.42 -4.56 -22.47
C ASP A 412 -3.61 -5.48 -23.68
N THR A 413 -3.89 -6.74 -23.38
CA THR A 413 -4.01 -7.81 -24.37
C THR A 413 -5.46 -8.25 -24.56
N VAL A 414 -6.42 -7.51 -23.99
CA VAL A 414 -7.81 -7.95 -23.88
C VAL A 414 -8.79 -6.90 -24.43
N SER A 415 -8.57 -5.61 -24.16
CA SER A 415 -9.51 -4.54 -24.51
C SER A 415 -9.56 -4.22 -26.01
N GLN A 416 -10.77 -3.99 -26.55
CA GLN A 416 -11.00 -3.62 -27.96
C GLN A 416 -11.33 -2.13 -28.17
N ALA A 417 -12.34 -1.56 -27.50
CA ALA A 417 -12.80 -0.19 -27.81
C ALA A 417 -12.79 0.81 -26.64
N ASN A 418 -12.92 0.35 -25.39
CA ASN A 418 -13.21 1.20 -24.22
C ASN A 418 -12.04 1.33 -23.23
N ASP A 419 -10.85 1.64 -23.75
CA ASP A 419 -9.68 1.90 -22.91
C ASP A 419 -9.04 3.25 -23.25
N HIS A 420 -8.85 4.06 -22.22
CA HIS A 420 -8.27 5.39 -22.26
C HIS A 420 -7.06 5.46 -21.33
N VAL A 421 -6.21 6.45 -21.55
CA VAL A 421 -4.98 6.59 -20.77
C VAL A 421 -5.22 7.38 -19.48
N LEU A 422 -6.09 8.40 -19.50
CA LEU A 422 -6.24 9.35 -18.41
C LEU A 422 -7.66 9.35 -17.79
N TYR A 423 -7.72 9.17 -16.47
CA TYR A 423 -8.83 9.64 -15.64
C TYR A 423 -8.39 10.88 -14.86
N CYS A 424 -9.11 11.98 -15.06
CA CYS A 424 -8.79 13.23 -14.40
C CYS A 424 -10.02 13.87 -13.77
N ASN A 425 -9.77 14.67 -12.73
CA ASN A 425 -10.76 15.55 -12.13
C ASN A 425 -10.06 16.85 -11.69
N PRO A 426 -9.60 17.69 -12.64
CA PRO A 426 -8.99 18.96 -12.33
C PRO A 426 -10.02 19.94 -11.77
N ARG A 427 -9.58 20.80 -10.84
CA ARG A 427 -10.43 21.82 -10.20
C ARG A 427 -10.28 23.16 -10.91
N LYS A 428 -11.41 23.84 -11.13
CA LYS A 428 -11.49 25.13 -11.85
C LYS A 428 -10.90 26.28 -11.02
N GLU A 429 -11.08 26.19 -9.71
CA GLU A 429 -10.58 27.13 -8.69
C GLU A 429 -9.06 27.01 -8.46
N ASP A 430 -8.42 25.97 -8.99
CA ASP A 430 -7.01 25.69 -8.81
C ASP A 430 -6.17 26.29 -9.96
N ASN A 431 -4.91 26.64 -9.70
CA ASN A 431 -4.03 27.37 -10.62
C ASN A 431 -3.95 26.68 -12.00
N PRO A 432 -4.39 27.34 -13.10
CA PRO A 432 -4.45 26.73 -14.42
C PRO A 432 -3.07 26.48 -15.06
N ALA A 433 -2.01 27.15 -14.59
CA ALA A 433 -0.65 26.96 -15.09
C ALA A 433 0.09 25.80 -14.38
N ALA A 434 -0.44 25.31 -13.27
CA ALA A 434 0.20 24.25 -12.49
C ALA A 434 -0.02 22.87 -13.14
N THR A 435 1.07 22.14 -13.39
CA THR A 435 0.98 20.76 -13.88
C THR A 435 0.58 19.86 -12.72
N ALA A 436 -0.43 19.02 -12.91
CA ALA A 436 -0.90 18.05 -11.93
C ALA A 436 -0.14 16.73 -12.02
N LEU A 437 -0.05 16.18 -13.24
CA LEU A 437 0.58 14.91 -13.54
C LEU A 437 1.28 14.97 -14.90
N THR A 438 2.52 14.47 -14.95
CA THR A 438 3.23 14.18 -16.20
C THR A 438 3.38 12.66 -16.35
N LEU A 439 2.99 12.13 -17.51
CA LEU A 439 3.37 10.79 -17.96
C LEU A 439 4.56 10.94 -18.91
N GLU A 440 5.71 10.38 -18.54
CA GLU A 440 6.97 10.56 -19.26
C GLU A 440 7.67 9.24 -19.56
N ASN A 441 8.22 9.05 -20.75
CA ASN A 441 8.95 7.82 -21.08
C ASN A 441 8.11 6.54 -20.86
N CYS A 442 6.79 6.58 -21.01
CA CYS A 442 5.93 5.41 -20.79
C CYS A 442 5.63 4.69 -22.11
N ILE A 443 5.42 3.38 -22.04
CA ILE A 443 4.94 2.57 -23.18
C ILE A 443 3.51 2.12 -22.90
N PHE A 444 2.60 2.41 -23.82
CA PHE A 444 1.24 1.90 -23.84
C PHE A 444 1.09 0.97 -25.03
N TYR A 445 0.95 -0.32 -24.76
CA TYR A 445 0.82 -1.36 -25.76
C TYR A 445 -0.56 -2.02 -25.63
N TRP A 446 -1.25 -2.08 -26.76
CA TRP A 446 -2.52 -2.77 -26.92
C TRP A 446 -2.40 -3.87 -27.96
N LYS A 447 -3.04 -5.02 -27.70
CA LYS A 447 -3.13 -6.07 -28.71
C LYS A 447 -4.33 -5.91 -29.64
N HIS A 448 -5.47 -5.49 -29.09
CA HIS A 448 -6.75 -5.55 -29.80
C HIS A 448 -7.47 -4.21 -29.91
N ARG A 449 -6.83 -3.10 -29.49
CA ARG A 449 -7.48 -1.80 -29.41
C ARG A 449 -7.57 -1.14 -30.79
N ASP A 450 -8.77 -0.99 -31.33
CA ASP A 450 -8.98 -0.36 -32.64
C ASP A 450 -9.29 1.14 -32.54
N ASN A 451 -9.87 1.58 -31.41
CA ASN A 451 -10.14 2.98 -31.14
C ASN A 451 -8.83 3.81 -31.08
N SER A 452 -8.86 5.03 -31.61
CA SER A 452 -7.75 5.99 -31.59
C SER A 452 -7.81 6.98 -30.41
N ASP A 453 -8.92 7.07 -29.68
CA ASP A 453 -9.13 8.10 -28.66
C ASP A 453 -8.43 7.77 -27.34
N LEU A 454 -7.26 8.36 -27.11
CA LEU A 454 -6.47 8.11 -25.89
C LEU A 454 -7.07 8.79 -24.63
N ILE A 455 -7.98 9.76 -24.79
CA ILE A 455 -8.76 10.39 -23.71
C ILE A 455 -10.24 10.30 -24.08
N SER A 456 -11.10 9.99 -23.10
CA SER A 456 -12.55 9.89 -23.34
C SER A 456 -13.12 11.22 -23.83
N PRO A 457 -13.96 11.23 -24.88
CA PRO A 457 -14.64 12.45 -25.36
C PRO A 457 -15.42 13.20 -24.27
N GLU A 458 -16.01 12.46 -23.32
CA GLU A 458 -16.72 13.02 -22.16
C GLU A 458 -15.82 13.93 -21.32
N HIS A 459 -14.61 13.48 -20.96
CA HIS A 459 -13.66 14.31 -20.22
C HIS A 459 -13.21 15.53 -21.03
N VAL A 460 -12.99 15.36 -22.33
CA VAL A 460 -12.60 16.46 -23.21
C VAL A 460 -13.67 17.55 -23.21
N ALA A 461 -14.94 17.16 -23.37
CA ALA A 461 -16.08 18.07 -23.31
C ALA A 461 -16.27 18.70 -21.92
N THR A 462 -16.05 17.92 -20.85
CA THR A 462 -16.29 18.37 -19.46
C THR A 462 -15.21 19.33 -18.97
N PHE A 463 -13.94 19.04 -19.26
CA PHE A 463 -12.80 19.75 -18.67
C PHE A 463 -12.13 20.74 -19.62
N GLY A 464 -12.21 20.53 -20.93
CA GLY A 464 -11.67 21.43 -21.94
C GLY A 464 -10.23 21.86 -21.66
N SER A 465 -9.99 23.16 -21.51
CA SER A 465 -8.65 23.72 -21.25
C SER A 465 -8.04 23.34 -19.91
N LEU A 466 -8.81 22.84 -18.93
CA LEU A 466 -8.26 22.36 -17.66
C LEU A 466 -7.39 21.11 -17.83
N LEU A 467 -7.52 20.41 -18.97
CA LEU A 467 -6.69 19.26 -19.30
C LEU A 467 -5.21 19.64 -19.50
N THR A 468 -4.87 20.93 -19.68
CA THR A 468 -3.47 21.36 -19.90
C THR A 468 -2.59 21.13 -18.69
N LYS A 469 -3.21 20.92 -17.52
CA LYS A 469 -2.57 20.45 -16.28
C LYS A 469 -1.96 19.06 -16.39
N TYR A 470 -2.33 18.29 -17.39
CA TYR A 470 -1.79 16.95 -17.63
C TYR A 470 -0.84 16.99 -18.81
N ALA A 471 0.29 16.28 -18.69
CA ALA A 471 1.31 16.27 -19.71
C ALA A 471 1.71 14.84 -20.13
N PHE A 472 1.98 14.66 -21.42
CA PHE A 472 2.55 13.44 -22.00
C PHE A 472 3.86 13.79 -22.70
N LYS A 473 4.95 13.10 -22.35
CA LYS A 473 6.29 13.40 -22.87
C LYS A 473 7.02 12.12 -23.24
N ASN A 474 7.60 12.01 -24.44
CA ASN A 474 8.41 10.84 -24.82
C ASN A 474 7.68 9.50 -24.58
N CYS A 475 6.36 9.44 -24.81
CA CYS A 475 5.58 8.22 -24.63
C CYS A 475 5.41 7.49 -25.96
N ILE A 476 5.45 6.16 -25.92
CA ILE A 476 5.07 5.30 -27.03
C ILE A 476 3.64 4.82 -26.83
N PHE A 477 2.81 4.96 -27.87
CA PHE A 477 1.48 4.36 -27.95
C PHE A 477 1.42 3.45 -29.17
N PHE A 478 0.96 2.21 -28.97
CA PHE A 478 0.89 1.24 -30.06
C PHE A 478 -0.27 0.27 -29.86
N SER A 479 -0.99 -0.02 -30.94
CA SER A 479 -1.92 -1.13 -31.00
C SER A 479 -1.64 -2.00 -32.23
N GLU A 480 -1.61 -3.33 -32.07
CA GLU A 480 -1.53 -4.25 -33.21
C GLU A 480 -2.75 -4.15 -34.13
N ALA A 481 -3.89 -3.64 -33.63
CA ALA A 481 -5.13 -3.49 -34.38
C ALA A 481 -5.25 -2.14 -35.13
N TRP A 482 -4.33 -1.19 -34.93
CA TRP A 482 -4.38 0.08 -35.63
C TRP A 482 -3.97 -0.07 -37.11
N VAL A 483 -4.91 0.22 -38.00
CA VAL A 483 -4.70 0.26 -39.45
C VAL A 483 -3.98 1.55 -39.86
N ALA A 484 -2.67 1.62 -39.62
CA ALA A 484 -1.73 2.69 -40.05
C ALA A 484 -2.07 4.16 -39.68
N ALA A 485 -3.26 4.46 -39.19
CA ALA A 485 -3.63 5.77 -38.66
C ALA A 485 -2.99 5.92 -37.28
N ALA A 486 -2.12 6.93 -37.13
CA ALA A 486 -1.72 7.40 -35.80
C ALA A 486 -2.99 7.74 -35.02
N PRO A 487 -3.05 7.44 -33.71
CA PRO A 487 -4.20 7.81 -32.89
C PRO A 487 -4.44 9.32 -32.93
N ALA A 488 -5.67 9.73 -32.61
CA ALA A 488 -6.07 11.12 -32.60
C ALA A 488 -5.15 11.95 -31.68
N ALA A 489 -4.90 13.20 -32.06
CA ALA A 489 -4.18 14.15 -31.21
C ALA A 489 -4.82 14.17 -29.82
N LEU A 490 -4.02 14.10 -28.75
CA LEU A 490 -4.51 14.17 -27.37
C LEU A 490 -5.05 15.58 -27.09
N PRO A 491 -6.38 15.80 -27.10
CA PRO A 491 -6.92 17.15 -27.07
C PRO A 491 -6.86 17.71 -25.65
N GLY A 492 -6.43 18.97 -25.54
CA GLY A 492 -6.45 19.71 -24.28
C GLY A 492 -5.31 19.40 -23.32
N VAL A 493 -4.48 18.37 -23.53
CA VAL A 493 -3.30 18.08 -22.69
C VAL A 493 -2.02 18.63 -23.30
N SER A 494 -1.01 18.85 -22.46
CA SER A 494 0.33 19.23 -22.93
C SER A 494 1.05 18.01 -23.50
N THR A 495 1.59 18.09 -24.72
CA THR A 495 2.29 16.96 -25.36
C THR A 495 3.68 17.37 -25.83
N ARG A 496 4.62 16.42 -25.79
CA ARG A 496 5.98 16.59 -26.33
C ARG A 496 6.53 15.24 -26.79
N ASP A 497 7.10 15.19 -27.99
CA ASP A 497 7.84 14.03 -28.51
C ASP A 497 7.07 12.70 -28.33
N LEU A 498 5.85 12.61 -28.86
CA LEU A 498 5.05 11.39 -28.79
C LEU A 498 5.37 10.46 -29.95
N HIS A 499 5.36 9.16 -29.68
CA HIS A 499 5.69 8.12 -30.64
C HIS A 499 4.51 7.17 -30.84
N TYR A 500 4.16 6.90 -32.10
CA TYR A 500 3.08 6.01 -32.49
C TYR A 500 3.64 4.83 -33.28
N VAL A 501 4.43 3.99 -32.60
CA VAL A 501 5.26 2.95 -33.21
C VAL A 501 5.29 1.71 -32.34
N ASP A 502 5.47 0.54 -32.95
CA ASP A 502 5.69 -0.71 -32.21
C ASP A 502 6.92 -0.56 -31.29
N PRO A 503 6.77 -0.71 -29.96
CA PRO A 503 7.91 -0.67 -29.04
C PRO A 503 8.90 -1.82 -29.27
N LYS A 504 8.55 -2.88 -30.00
CA LYS A 504 9.36 -4.06 -30.29
C LYS A 504 9.97 -4.71 -29.04
N PHE A 505 9.21 -5.59 -28.41
CA PHE A 505 9.73 -6.46 -27.37
C PHE A 505 10.57 -7.60 -27.98
N ARG A 506 11.55 -8.10 -27.22
CA ARG A 506 12.41 -9.22 -27.60
C ARG A 506 11.60 -10.50 -27.85
N PHE A 507 10.53 -10.68 -27.09
CA PHE A 507 9.60 -11.80 -27.22
C PHE A 507 8.21 -11.28 -27.55
N THR A 508 7.40 -12.10 -28.23
CA THR A 508 5.99 -11.79 -28.43
C THR A 508 5.30 -11.60 -27.09
N VAL A 509 4.55 -10.49 -26.95
CA VAL A 509 3.76 -10.22 -25.76
C VAL A 509 2.68 -11.30 -25.64
N PRO A 510 2.68 -12.10 -24.55
CA PRO A 510 1.71 -13.20 -24.39
C PRO A 510 0.29 -12.65 -24.22
N LEU A 511 -0.73 -13.49 -24.37
CA LEU A 511 -2.11 -13.09 -24.01
C LEU A 511 -2.35 -13.22 -22.51
N VAL A 512 -1.74 -14.24 -21.90
CA VAL A 512 -1.80 -14.49 -20.47
C VAL A 512 -0.65 -13.73 -19.81
N PRO A 513 -0.92 -12.92 -18.78
CA PRO A 513 0.14 -12.20 -18.09
C PRO A 513 1.18 -13.15 -17.50
N PRO A 514 2.47 -12.76 -17.47
CA PRO A 514 3.50 -13.48 -16.74
C PRO A 514 3.08 -13.80 -15.28
N ALA A 515 3.49 -14.95 -14.76
CA ALA A 515 3.08 -15.41 -13.43
C ALA A 515 3.61 -14.54 -12.28
N GLY A 516 4.70 -13.80 -12.51
CA GLY A 516 5.29 -12.90 -11.53
C GLY A 516 6.34 -11.99 -12.15
N MET A 517 6.99 -11.20 -11.30
CA MET A 517 7.99 -10.20 -11.70
C MET A 517 9.15 -10.82 -12.48
N LYS A 518 9.63 -11.99 -12.05
CA LYS A 518 10.78 -12.68 -12.67
C LYS A 518 10.51 -12.98 -14.14
N GLU A 519 9.35 -13.55 -14.44
CA GLU A 519 8.94 -13.89 -15.81
C GLU A 519 8.67 -12.62 -16.62
N ALA A 520 8.03 -11.60 -16.02
CA ALA A 520 7.81 -10.31 -16.66
C ALA A 520 9.14 -9.66 -17.09
N LYS A 521 10.17 -9.69 -16.23
CA LYS A 521 11.51 -9.16 -16.53
C LYS A 521 12.17 -9.84 -17.73
N ASN A 522 11.86 -11.10 -17.99
CA ASN A 522 12.43 -11.80 -19.13
C ASN A 522 11.63 -11.53 -20.41
N ILE A 523 10.31 -11.53 -20.33
CA ILE A 523 9.41 -11.44 -21.48
C ILE A 523 9.33 -10.01 -22.04
N LEU A 524 9.25 -9.01 -21.16
CA LEU A 524 9.02 -7.61 -21.52
C LEU A 524 10.31 -6.82 -21.73
N GLN A 525 11.39 -7.49 -22.14
CA GLN A 525 12.63 -6.84 -22.57
C GLN A 525 12.44 -6.22 -23.95
N LEU A 526 13.09 -5.08 -24.18
CA LEU A 526 13.16 -4.46 -25.50
C LEU A 526 14.06 -5.27 -26.44
N ALA A 527 13.68 -5.38 -27.71
CA ALA A 527 14.53 -5.91 -28.76
C ALA A 527 15.70 -4.95 -29.05
N SER A 528 16.80 -5.46 -29.63
CA SER A 528 17.99 -4.65 -29.92
C SER A 528 17.76 -3.51 -30.92
N ASP A 529 16.73 -3.62 -31.75
CA ASP A 529 16.31 -2.64 -32.75
C ASP A 529 15.02 -1.89 -32.34
N SER A 530 14.69 -1.94 -31.04
CA SER A 530 13.52 -1.26 -30.49
C SER A 530 13.64 0.26 -30.61
N PRO A 531 12.58 0.96 -31.07
CA PRO A 531 12.55 2.42 -31.09
C PRO A 531 12.46 3.06 -29.69
N ALA A 532 12.25 2.27 -28.63
CA ALA A 532 12.26 2.74 -27.25
C ALA A 532 13.69 2.91 -26.69
N LEU A 533 14.71 2.35 -27.36
CA LEU A 533 16.10 2.44 -26.91
C LEU A 533 16.69 3.82 -27.19
N LYS A 534 17.22 4.47 -26.13
CA LYS A 534 17.92 5.76 -26.17
C LYS A 534 17.14 6.94 -26.76
N THR A 535 15.82 6.86 -26.78
CA THR A 535 14.94 7.89 -27.37
C THR A 535 14.19 8.72 -26.34
N GLY A 536 14.14 8.30 -25.08
CA GLY A 536 13.46 9.00 -24.01
C GLY A 536 14.29 10.12 -23.38
N THR A 537 13.68 10.81 -22.41
CA THR A 537 14.38 11.74 -21.51
C THR A 537 15.35 10.95 -20.63
N ALA A 538 16.59 11.42 -20.47
CA ALA A 538 17.54 10.80 -19.56
C ALA A 538 17.02 10.81 -18.10
N ASN A 539 17.11 9.66 -17.45
CA ASN A 539 16.71 9.46 -16.06
C ASN A 539 17.89 8.91 -15.25
N ALA A 540 18.20 9.57 -14.13
CA ALA A 540 19.25 9.15 -13.21
C ALA A 540 18.79 8.05 -12.23
N SER A 541 17.49 7.79 -12.10
CA SER A 541 16.98 6.67 -11.31
C SER A 541 17.31 5.35 -11.98
N VAL A 542 17.78 4.38 -11.18
CA VAL A 542 18.04 3.02 -11.68
C VAL A 542 16.74 2.26 -11.92
N ASP A 543 16.72 1.48 -13.00
CA ASP A 543 15.65 0.53 -13.28
C ASP A 543 15.73 -0.72 -12.40
N ILE A 544 14.83 -1.68 -12.64
CA ILE A 544 14.76 -2.95 -11.90
C ILE A 544 15.96 -3.90 -12.17
N TRP A 545 16.89 -3.52 -13.04
CA TRP A 545 18.16 -4.21 -13.29
C TRP A 545 19.37 -3.42 -12.78
N GLY A 546 19.16 -2.29 -12.10
CA GLY A 546 20.22 -1.45 -11.56
C GLY A 546 20.91 -0.56 -12.60
N LYS A 547 20.25 -0.28 -13.74
CA LYS A 547 20.79 0.55 -14.82
C LYS A 547 20.10 1.90 -14.90
N THR A 548 20.86 2.93 -15.26
CA THR A 548 20.35 4.25 -15.62
C THR A 548 20.46 4.45 -17.13
N GLY A 549 19.65 5.34 -17.68
CA GLY A 549 19.64 5.53 -19.12
C GLY A 549 18.60 6.54 -19.58
N ASN A 550 18.28 6.44 -20.86
CA ASN A 550 17.30 7.28 -21.53
C ASN A 550 16.38 6.45 -22.43
N ASN A 551 16.10 5.21 -22.06
CA ASN A 551 15.12 4.40 -22.78
C ASN A 551 13.70 4.81 -22.36
N ILE A 552 12.75 4.67 -23.27
CA ILE A 552 11.31 4.71 -22.99
C ILE A 552 10.89 3.34 -22.43
N GLY A 553 10.10 3.34 -21.37
CA GLY A 553 9.65 2.13 -20.68
C GLY A 553 10.58 1.73 -19.52
N TRP A 554 10.32 0.53 -19.00
CA TRP A 554 10.83 0.09 -17.70
C TRP A 554 12.28 -0.43 -17.68
N GLN A 555 12.90 -0.58 -18.85
CA GLN A 555 14.26 -1.12 -19.01
C GLN A 555 15.20 -0.03 -19.52
N GLN A 556 16.34 0.16 -18.87
CA GLN A 556 17.40 1.11 -19.24
C GLN A 556 18.62 0.44 -19.90
#